data_AF-A0A926YYD4-F1
#
_entry.id   AF-A0A926YYD4-F1
#
_cell.length_a   1.000
_cell.length_b   1.000
_cell.length_c   1.000
_cell.angle_alpha   90.00
_cell.angle_beta   90.00
_cell.angle_gamma   90.00
#
_symmetry.space_group_name_H-M   'P 1'
#
loop_
_entity.id
_entity.type
_entity.pdbx_description
1 polymer ?
#
loop_
_entity_poly.entity_id
_entity_poly.type
_entity_poly.pdbx_seq_one_letter_code
_entity_poly.pdbx_strand_id
1 'polypeptide(L)'
;MEIDHPQVERFAPQLEIVSSQVERLTPQPAIPRKPIINRDSSMKTTGLNRSEEALLEEAKTKLDIARERISDLAYMGITEQWLDQFQASITAYEAQPNPATMLRHQKAFTALKDTLLQQAADWGDTLRDRCHLAFSSSPHDPFPHSGFRAARHNESKMLMVLPALIDLASDHASTLIRFGQPSDYAAKGQALRDRLDSLNREQEKAKLKRKNTTANRRQAIQDVHANLRYLNRAGLATYRKQPNERALFRSLASRTSPNAVSPASTDNNSQAASA
;
A
#
# COMPACT_ATOMS: atom_id res chain seq x y z
N MET A 1 55.72 -41.44 11.50
CA MET A 1 54.55 -41.33 12.38
C MET A 1 53.91 -40.01 12.02
N GLU A 2 53.16 -39.98 10.92
CA GLU A 2 51.71 -40.29 10.84
C GLU A 2 50.89 -39.24 11.61
N ILE A 3 50.25 -38.31 10.87
CA ILE A 3 48.80 -38.26 10.51
C ILE A 3 47.97 -37.85 11.76
N ASP A 4 47.07 -36.87 11.81
CA ASP A 4 46.07 -36.39 10.85
C ASP A 4 45.57 -34.98 11.25
N HIS A 5 44.97 -34.25 10.31
CA HIS A 5 43.99 -33.19 10.63
C HIS A 5 42.61 -33.83 10.84
N PRO A 6 41.74 -33.24 11.69
CA PRO A 6 40.47 -32.78 11.09
C PRO A 6 39.85 -31.49 11.67
N GLN A 7 39.29 -30.69 10.76
CA GLN A 7 37.95 -30.06 10.77
C GLN A 7 37.62 -29.02 11.87
N VAL A 8 37.25 -27.75 11.59
CA VAL A 8 36.17 -27.19 10.74
C VAL A 8 34.85 -27.94 10.86
N GLU A 9 34.11 -27.68 11.95
CA GLU A 9 32.65 -27.88 11.97
C GLU A 9 31.90 -26.69 12.61
N ARG A 10 31.14 -26.00 11.76
CA ARG A 10 29.74 -25.58 11.96
C ARG A 10 29.39 -24.71 13.18
N PHE A 11 29.52 -23.39 13.04
CA PHE A 11 28.70 -22.43 13.80
C PHE A 11 27.54 -21.89 12.95
N ALA A 12 26.48 -22.68 12.84
CA ALA A 12 25.08 -22.29 12.62
C ALA A 12 24.25 -23.59 12.68
N PRO A 13 23.38 -23.79 13.70
CA PRO A 13 22.06 -23.13 13.71
C PRO A 13 21.47 -22.92 15.12
N GLN A 14 21.18 -21.68 15.54
CA GLN A 14 20.39 -21.45 16.78
C GLN A 14 19.32 -20.36 16.64
N LEU A 15 18.77 -20.13 15.43
CA LEU A 15 17.70 -19.14 15.24
C LEU A 15 16.38 -19.71 14.69
N GLU A 16 16.22 -21.03 14.57
CA GLU A 16 14.99 -21.63 14.02
C GLU A 16 14.10 -22.38 15.03
N ILE A 17 14.51 -22.58 16.28
CA ILE A 17 13.74 -23.44 17.21
C ILE A 17 12.85 -22.64 18.20
N VAL A 18 13.00 -21.32 18.30
CA VAL A 18 12.19 -20.52 19.26
C VAL A 18 10.89 -19.95 18.63
N SER A 19 10.72 -20.02 17.31
CA SER A 19 9.52 -19.50 16.63
C SER A 19 8.33 -20.48 16.63
N SER A 20 8.58 -21.79 16.74
CA SER A 20 7.58 -22.83 16.44
C SER A 20 6.80 -23.36 17.65
N GLN A 21 7.09 -22.89 18.87
CA GLN A 21 6.40 -23.35 20.10
C GLN A 21 5.45 -22.32 20.73
N VAL A 22 5.45 -21.06 20.28
CA VAL A 22 4.54 -20.02 20.84
C VAL A 22 3.15 -20.01 20.15
N GLU A 23 2.98 -20.72 19.03
CA GLU A 23 1.71 -20.73 18.26
C GLU A 23 0.67 -21.76 18.74
N ARG A 24 0.95 -22.57 19.78
CA ARG A 24 0.06 -23.70 20.15
C ARG A 24 -0.84 -23.52 21.37
N LEU A 25 -0.91 -22.33 21.99
CA LEU A 25 -1.68 -22.16 23.24
C LEU A 25 -2.60 -20.92 23.29
N THR A 26 -3.11 -20.44 22.16
CA THR A 26 -4.22 -19.47 22.16
C THR A 26 -5.54 -20.15 21.77
N PRO A 27 -6.59 -20.11 22.61
CA PRO A 27 -7.90 -20.64 22.24
C PRO A 27 -8.50 -19.79 21.10
N GLN A 28 -8.92 -20.45 20.01
CA GLN A 28 -9.54 -19.80 18.86
C GLN A 28 -10.92 -19.23 19.22
N PRO A 29 -11.19 -17.93 19.00
CA PRO A 29 -12.55 -17.42 18.97
C PRO A 29 -13.26 -17.89 17.68
N ALA A 30 -14.54 -18.23 17.81
CA ALA A 30 -15.39 -18.74 16.74
C ALA A 30 -15.35 -17.86 15.47
N ILE A 31 -15.10 -18.49 14.32
CA ILE A 31 -15.03 -17.85 13.01
C ILE A 31 -16.44 -17.46 12.55
N PRO A 32 -16.80 -16.18 12.38
CA PRO A 32 -18.00 -15.81 11.65
C PRO A 32 -17.81 -16.17 10.17
N ARG A 33 -18.84 -16.78 9.58
CA ARG A 33 -18.86 -17.28 8.20
C ARG A 33 -18.39 -16.20 7.22
N LYS A 34 -17.47 -16.58 6.32
CA LYS A 34 -16.93 -15.74 5.23
C LYS A 34 -18.08 -15.07 4.46
N PRO A 35 -18.05 -13.75 4.23
CA PRO A 35 -18.91 -13.16 3.20
C PRO A 35 -18.41 -13.64 1.83
N ILE A 36 -19.37 -14.04 0.99
CA ILE A 36 -19.16 -14.40 -0.41
C ILE A 36 -18.58 -13.17 -1.12
N ILE A 37 -17.30 -13.24 -1.50
CA ILE A 37 -16.63 -12.18 -2.26
C ILE A 37 -17.12 -12.31 -3.71
N ASN A 38 -18.09 -11.48 -4.10
CA ASN A 38 -18.38 -11.24 -5.50
C ASN A 38 -17.16 -10.57 -6.16
N ARG A 39 -16.43 -11.36 -6.95
CA ARG A 39 -15.44 -10.89 -7.93
C ARG A 39 -16.18 -10.28 -9.11
N ASP A 40 -16.65 -9.05 -8.96
CA ASP A 40 -16.79 -8.09 -10.05
C ASP A 40 -17.26 -6.76 -9.48
N SER A 41 -16.31 -5.88 -9.20
CA SER A 41 -16.58 -4.50 -8.81
C SER A 41 -15.32 -3.68 -9.04
N SER A 42 -15.10 -3.31 -10.29
CA SER A 42 -14.53 -2.01 -10.62
C SER A 42 -15.52 -0.92 -10.17
N MET A 43 -15.74 -0.83 -8.86
CA MET A 43 -16.51 0.23 -8.22
C MET A 43 -15.58 1.44 -8.17
N LYS A 44 -15.60 2.23 -9.25
CA LYS A 44 -15.18 3.63 -9.20
C LYS A 44 -15.79 4.24 -7.92
N THR A 45 -15.00 4.97 -7.15
CA THR A 45 -15.45 5.75 -5.98
C THR A 45 -16.33 6.95 -6.40
N THR A 46 -17.07 6.84 -7.51
CA THR A 46 -17.86 7.86 -8.22
C THR A 46 -19.06 8.39 -7.43
N GLY A 47 -19.11 8.25 -6.10
CA GLY A 47 -20.27 8.65 -5.30
C GLY A 47 -20.00 9.48 -4.05
N LEU A 48 -18.74 9.64 -3.62
CA LEU A 48 -18.39 10.48 -2.47
C LEU A 48 -17.72 11.76 -2.99
N ASN A 49 -18.51 12.78 -3.28
CA ASN A 49 -18.03 14.13 -3.62
C ASN A 49 -17.42 14.87 -2.40
N ARG A 50 -16.99 14.13 -1.37
CA ARG A 50 -16.55 14.67 -0.08
C ARG A 50 -15.26 14.00 0.37
N SER A 51 -14.34 14.77 0.95
CA SER A 51 -13.11 14.24 1.54
C SER A 51 -13.41 13.28 2.69
N GLU A 52 -12.56 12.27 2.85
CA GLU A 52 -12.64 11.31 3.97
C GLU A 52 -12.59 12.04 5.33
N GLU A 53 -11.74 13.05 5.45
CA GLU A 53 -11.60 13.90 6.64
C GLU A 53 -12.89 14.61 7.01
N ALA A 54 -13.55 15.25 6.03
CA ALA A 54 -14.80 15.96 6.29
C ALA A 54 -15.93 15.00 6.70
N LEU A 55 -15.90 13.76 6.24
CA LEU A 55 -16.87 12.73 6.65
C LEU A 55 -16.64 12.30 8.10
N LEU A 56 -15.39 12.10 8.50
CA LEU A 56 -15.04 11.73 9.89
C LEU A 56 -15.38 12.83 10.88
N GLU A 57 -15.06 14.08 10.57
CA GLU A 57 -15.37 15.20 11.45
C GLU A 57 -16.89 15.37 11.62
N GLU A 58 -17.66 15.14 10.56
CA GLU A 58 -19.13 15.07 10.70
C GLU A 58 -19.56 13.86 11.54
N ALA A 59 -18.99 12.68 11.31
CA ALA A 59 -19.33 11.48 12.05
C ALA A 59 -19.13 11.67 13.56
N LYS A 60 -17.99 12.21 13.98
CA LYS A 60 -17.68 12.57 15.37
C LYS A 60 -18.68 13.58 15.93
N THR A 61 -18.87 14.70 15.22
CA THR A 61 -19.83 15.74 15.63
C THR A 61 -21.24 15.18 15.82
N LYS A 62 -21.72 14.35 14.89
CA LYS A 62 -23.07 13.76 15.00
C LYS A 62 -23.14 12.72 16.12
N LEU A 63 -22.06 11.96 16.34
CA LEU A 63 -21.99 10.98 17.43
C LEU A 63 -22.12 11.68 18.78
N ASP A 64 -21.42 12.81 18.99
CA ASP A 64 -21.49 13.59 20.23
C ASP A 64 -22.91 14.12 20.46
N ILE A 65 -23.52 14.73 19.43
CA ILE A 65 -24.93 15.18 19.48
C ILE A 65 -25.87 14.01 19.79
N ALA A 66 -25.64 12.83 19.20
CA ALA A 66 -26.48 11.67 19.42
C ALA A 66 -26.38 11.13 20.85
N ARG A 67 -25.20 11.21 21.47
CA ARG A 67 -25.00 10.84 22.89
C ARG A 67 -25.77 11.78 23.82
N GLU A 68 -25.73 13.08 23.57
CA GLU A 68 -26.51 14.07 24.34
C GLU A 68 -28.03 13.86 24.20
N ARG A 69 -28.45 13.29 23.07
CA ARG A 69 -29.86 13.10 22.68
C ARG A 69 -30.31 11.64 22.65
N ILE A 70 -29.62 10.78 23.40
CA ILE A 70 -29.82 9.33 23.31
C ILE A 70 -31.26 8.91 23.65
N SER A 71 -31.87 9.54 24.66
CA SER A 71 -33.24 9.25 25.09
C SER A 71 -34.27 9.46 23.98
N ASP A 72 -34.09 10.52 23.17
CA ASP A 72 -34.99 10.86 22.06
C ASP A 72 -34.78 9.94 20.86
N LEU A 73 -33.54 9.52 20.62
CA LEU A 73 -33.16 8.66 19.49
C LEU A 73 -33.39 7.17 19.76
N ALA A 74 -33.56 6.78 21.03
CA ALA A 74 -33.81 5.39 21.44
C ALA A 74 -35.04 4.77 20.75
N TYR A 75 -36.09 5.56 20.49
CA TYR A 75 -37.28 5.12 19.76
C TYR A 75 -36.98 4.65 18.33
N MET A 76 -35.91 5.16 17.72
CA MET A 76 -35.45 4.77 16.37
C MET A 76 -34.46 3.60 16.40
N GLY A 77 -34.18 3.02 17.56
CA GLY A 77 -33.21 1.94 17.76
C GLY A 77 -31.77 2.41 17.99
N ILE A 78 -31.55 3.72 18.20
CA ILE A 78 -30.22 4.24 18.54
C ILE A 78 -29.99 4.05 20.04
N THR A 79 -29.24 3.02 20.40
CA THR A 79 -28.87 2.70 21.78
C THR A 79 -27.42 3.09 22.08
N GLU A 80 -27.03 3.07 23.36
CA GLU A 80 -25.65 3.35 23.78
C GLU A 80 -24.68 2.35 23.14
N GLN A 81 -25.06 1.07 23.14
CA GLN A 81 -24.32 0.01 22.46
C GLN A 81 -24.13 0.30 20.96
N TRP A 82 -25.14 0.82 20.27
CA TRP A 82 -25.01 1.19 18.86
C TRP A 82 -24.05 2.37 18.66
N LEU A 83 -24.12 3.38 19.53
CA LEU A 83 -23.22 4.54 19.50
C LEU A 83 -21.77 4.12 19.77
N ASP A 84 -21.54 3.17 20.67
CA ASP A 84 -20.21 2.61 20.94
C ASP A 84 -19.67 1.80 19.74
N GLN A 85 -20.53 1.04 19.06
CA GLN A 85 -20.15 0.39 17.79
C GLN A 85 -19.80 1.42 16.71
N PHE A 86 -20.54 2.53 16.65
CA PHE A 86 -20.24 3.61 15.71
C PHE A 86 -18.90 4.29 16.05
N GLN A 87 -18.65 4.60 17.32
CA GLN A 87 -17.36 5.11 17.81
C GLN A 87 -16.22 4.15 17.48
N ALA A 88 -16.40 2.85 17.72
CA ALA A 88 -15.41 1.83 17.40
C ALA A 88 -15.10 1.80 15.89
N SER A 89 -16.10 2.03 15.04
CA SER A 89 -15.92 2.12 13.58
C SER A 89 -15.07 3.34 13.19
N ILE A 90 -15.28 4.50 13.83
CA ILE A 90 -14.47 5.70 13.63
C ILE A 90 -13.02 5.44 14.06
N THR A 91 -12.82 4.91 15.27
CA THR A 91 -11.48 4.62 15.81
C THR A 91 -10.75 3.56 14.97
N ALA A 92 -11.44 2.52 14.50
CA ALA A 92 -10.86 1.49 13.64
C ALA A 92 -10.40 2.05 12.29
N TYR A 93 -11.10 3.06 11.76
CA TYR A 93 -10.67 3.78 10.57
C TYR A 93 -9.44 4.65 10.83
N GLU A 94 -9.42 5.42 11.93
CA GLU A 94 -8.30 6.29 12.29
C GLU A 94 -7.01 5.52 12.60
N ALA A 95 -7.14 4.30 13.13
CA ALA A 95 -6.02 3.39 13.35
C ALA A 95 -5.42 2.84 12.04
N GLN A 96 -6.08 3.00 10.87
CA GLN A 96 -5.54 2.51 9.61
C GLN A 96 -4.30 3.31 9.18
N PRO A 97 -3.25 2.65 8.65
CA PRO A 97 -2.07 3.32 8.15
C PRO A 97 -2.38 4.42 7.13
N ASN A 98 -1.68 5.54 7.23
CA ASN A 98 -1.82 6.65 6.29
C ASN A 98 -1.30 6.22 4.88
N PRO A 99 -2.14 6.34 3.82
CA PRO A 99 -1.75 6.02 2.45
C PRO A 99 -0.49 6.76 1.97
N ALA A 100 -0.28 8.00 2.44
CA ALA A 100 0.89 8.81 2.07
C ALA A 100 2.20 8.18 2.59
N THR A 101 2.19 7.67 3.82
CA THR A 101 3.34 6.97 4.40
C THR A 101 3.66 5.70 3.63
N MET A 102 2.63 4.93 3.25
CA MET A 102 2.82 3.73 2.43
C MET A 102 3.43 4.03 1.06
N LEU A 103 3.01 5.13 0.43
CA LEU A 103 3.57 5.59 -0.85
C LEU A 103 5.03 6.00 -0.72
N ARG A 104 5.42 6.67 0.38
CA ARG A 104 6.82 7.03 0.64
C ARG A 104 7.71 5.79 0.75
N HIS A 105 7.28 4.77 1.50
CA HIS A 105 8.01 3.50 1.58
C HIS A 105 8.17 2.83 0.21
N GLN A 106 7.11 2.82 -0.61
CA GLN A 106 7.20 2.25 -1.96
C GLN A 106 8.19 2.99 -2.85
N LYS A 107 8.23 4.33 -2.79
CA LYS A 107 9.22 5.13 -3.53
C LYS A 107 10.65 4.82 -3.09
N ALA A 108 10.87 4.65 -1.78
CA ALA A 108 12.18 4.28 -1.26
C ALA A 108 12.65 2.91 -1.80
N PHE A 109 11.76 1.91 -1.86
CA PHE A 109 12.07 0.62 -2.49
C PHE A 109 12.46 0.76 -3.96
N THR A 110 11.71 1.56 -4.73
CA THR A 110 12.04 1.79 -6.14
C THR A 110 13.44 2.41 -6.30
N ALA A 111 13.76 3.45 -5.53
CA ALA A 111 15.07 4.11 -5.60
C ALA A 111 16.24 3.17 -5.26
N LEU A 112 16.08 2.32 -4.23
CA LEU A 112 17.08 1.32 -3.87
C LEU A 112 17.26 0.27 -4.98
N LYS A 113 16.16 -0.18 -5.59
CA LYS A 113 16.18 -1.15 -6.69
C LYS A 113 16.83 -0.57 -7.94
N ASP A 114 16.55 0.68 -8.28
CA ASP A 114 17.19 1.37 -9.41
C ASP A 114 18.71 1.46 -9.20
N THR A 115 19.15 1.73 -7.96
CA THR A 115 20.57 1.74 -7.60
C THR A 115 21.21 0.37 -7.76
N LEU A 116 20.58 -0.70 -7.26
CA LEU A 116 21.10 -2.07 -7.42
C LEU A 116 21.08 -2.54 -8.88
N LEU A 117 20.06 -2.15 -9.64
CA LEU A 117 19.97 -2.47 -11.07
C LEU A 117 21.11 -1.81 -11.84
N GLN A 118 21.43 -0.56 -11.52
CA GLN A 118 22.59 0.12 -12.10
C GLN A 118 23.90 -0.58 -11.71
N GLN A 119 24.08 -0.97 -10.44
CA GLN A 119 25.26 -1.73 -10.01
C GLN A 119 25.38 -3.09 -10.72
N ALA A 120 24.28 -3.79 -10.94
CA ALA A 120 24.25 -5.04 -11.71
C ALA A 120 24.59 -4.80 -13.19
N ALA A 121 24.14 -3.69 -13.78
CA ALA A 121 24.50 -3.29 -15.12
C ALA A 121 26.00 -2.95 -15.24
N ASP A 122 26.56 -2.18 -14.30
CA ASP A 122 27.98 -1.82 -14.31
C ASP A 122 28.88 -3.06 -14.11
N TRP A 123 28.45 -3.98 -13.25
CA TRP A 123 29.09 -5.29 -13.08
C TRP A 123 29.04 -6.12 -14.36
N GLY A 124 27.90 -6.16 -15.05
CA GLY A 124 27.76 -6.88 -16.32
C GLY A 124 28.56 -6.25 -17.47
N ASP A 125 28.64 -4.92 -17.54
CA ASP A 125 29.48 -4.20 -18.52
C ASP A 125 30.95 -4.51 -18.32
N THR A 126 31.42 -4.50 -17.07
CA THR A 126 32.81 -4.84 -16.76
C THR A 126 33.11 -6.29 -17.13
N LEU A 127 32.17 -7.23 -16.89
CA LEU A 127 32.32 -8.62 -17.33
C LEU A 127 32.41 -8.71 -18.86
N ARG A 128 31.53 -8.03 -19.58
CA ARG A 128 31.55 -7.96 -21.05
C ARG A 128 32.90 -7.52 -21.57
N ASP A 129 33.43 -6.43 -21.04
CA ASP A 129 34.69 -5.86 -21.50
C ASP A 129 35.86 -6.83 -21.23
N ARG A 130 35.84 -7.56 -20.10
CA ARG A 130 36.83 -8.61 -19.79
C ARG A 130 36.69 -9.83 -20.72
N CYS A 131 35.47 -10.28 -20.99
CA CYS A 131 35.21 -11.35 -21.95
C CYS A 131 35.71 -10.94 -23.35
N HIS A 132 35.44 -9.70 -23.77
CA HIS A 132 35.91 -9.21 -25.06
C HIS A 132 37.43 -9.19 -25.16
N LEU A 133 38.14 -8.75 -24.12
CA LEU A 133 39.60 -8.80 -24.09
C LEU A 133 40.13 -10.24 -24.11
N ALA A 134 39.56 -11.11 -23.29
CA ALA A 134 40.01 -12.50 -23.13
C ALA A 134 39.74 -13.38 -24.35
N PHE A 135 38.66 -13.11 -25.08
CA PHE A 135 38.17 -13.95 -26.17
C PHE A 135 38.12 -13.20 -27.52
N SER A 136 38.81 -12.07 -27.67
CA SER A 136 38.85 -11.27 -28.91
C SER A 136 39.27 -12.06 -30.16
N SER A 137 40.09 -13.10 -30.00
CA SER A 137 40.54 -14.00 -31.07
C SER A 137 39.63 -15.20 -31.30
N SER A 138 38.61 -15.40 -30.46
CA SER A 138 37.64 -16.48 -30.58
C SER A 138 36.50 -16.06 -31.53
N PRO A 139 36.06 -16.93 -32.46
CA PRO A 139 34.86 -16.69 -33.26
C PRO A 139 33.58 -16.72 -32.41
N HIS A 140 33.65 -17.20 -31.17
CA HIS A 140 32.54 -17.25 -30.24
C HIS A 140 32.82 -16.36 -29.03
N ASP A 141 32.14 -15.21 -28.97
CA ASP A 141 32.04 -14.38 -27.78
C ASP A 141 31.02 -15.03 -26.83
N PRO A 142 31.43 -15.51 -25.65
CA PRO A 142 30.54 -16.23 -24.76
C PRO A 142 29.56 -15.28 -24.02
N PHE A 143 29.70 -13.95 -24.16
CA PHE A 143 28.86 -12.98 -23.46
C PHE A 143 27.46 -12.81 -24.10
N PRO A 144 26.35 -12.91 -23.34
CA PRO A 144 24.98 -12.82 -23.86
C PRO A 144 24.52 -11.37 -24.12
N HIS A 145 25.10 -10.72 -25.14
CA HIS A 145 24.90 -9.29 -25.45
C HIS A 145 23.43 -8.84 -25.56
N SER A 146 22.61 -9.57 -26.32
CA SER A 146 21.22 -9.17 -26.60
C SER A 146 20.35 -9.24 -25.34
N GLY A 147 20.48 -10.32 -24.57
CA GLY A 147 19.78 -10.51 -23.30
C GLY A 147 20.19 -9.46 -22.27
N PHE A 148 21.50 -9.22 -22.13
CA PHE A 148 22.02 -8.23 -21.19
C PHE A 148 21.62 -6.79 -21.54
N ARG A 149 21.71 -6.40 -22.82
CA ARG A 149 21.28 -5.06 -23.27
C ARG A 149 19.79 -4.83 -22.96
N ALA A 150 18.95 -5.83 -23.16
CA ALA A 150 17.52 -5.74 -22.85
C ALA A 150 17.23 -5.68 -21.34
N ALA A 151 18.15 -6.21 -20.52
CA ALA A 151 18.03 -6.27 -19.07
C ALA A 151 18.53 -5.01 -18.33
N ARG A 152 19.38 -4.20 -18.96
CA ARG A 152 20.06 -3.04 -18.35
C ARG A 152 19.15 -2.09 -17.55
N HIS A 153 17.92 -1.90 -18.03
CA HIS A 153 16.94 -0.99 -17.43
C HIS A 153 15.66 -1.71 -16.98
N ASN A 154 15.71 -3.03 -16.87
CA ASN A 154 14.56 -3.83 -16.48
C ASN A 154 15.00 -4.89 -15.47
N GLU A 155 14.63 -4.67 -14.22
CA GLU A 155 14.93 -5.55 -13.10
C GLU A 155 14.53 -7.01 -13.34
N SER A 156 13.32 -7.26 -13.82
CA SER A 156 12.83 -8.63 -14.05
C SER A 156 13.70 -9.36 -15.05
N LYS A 157 14.08 -8.68 -16.13
CA LYS A 157 15.02 -9.21 -17.13
C LYS A 157 16.44 -9.35 -16.55
N MET A 158 16.89 -8.42 -15.72
CA MET A 158 18.20 -8.52 -15.06
C MET A 158 18.28 -9.73 -14.13
N LEU A 159 17.25 -9.97 -13.32
CA LEU A 159 17.16 -11.16 -12.47
C LEU A 159 17.18 -12.47 -13.28
N MET A 160 16.65 -12.47 -14.51
CA MET A 160 16.72 -13.62 -15.43
C MET A 160 18.11 -13.80 -16.05
N VAL A 161 18.83 -12.73 -16.35
CA VAL A 161 20.13 -12.78 -17.05
C VAL A 161 21.31 -12.96 -16.09
N LEU A 162 21.22 -12.44 -14.86
CA LEU A 162 22.29 -12.50 -13.86
C LEU A 162 22.84 -13.92 -13.61
N PRO A 163 22.02 -14.98 -13.47
CA PRO A 163 22.53 -16.34 -13.31
C PRO A 163 23.51 -16.75 -14.41
N ALA A 164 23.13 -16.55 -15.69
CA ALA A 164 23.98 -16.90 -16.81
C ALA A 164 25.29 -16.09 -16.85
N LEU A 165 25.26 -14.82 -16.43
CA LEU A 165 26.47 -14.00 -16.31
C LEU A 165 27.38 -14.46 -15.16
N ILE A 166 26.80 -14.90 -14.04
CA ILE A 166 27.55 -15.42 -12.89
C ILE A 166 28.20 -16.76 -13.26
N ASP A 167 27.47 -17.64 -13.95
CA ASP A 167 27.98 -18.91 -14.45
C ASP A 167 29.14 -18.65 -15.43
N LEU A 168 28.96 -17.74 -16.41
CA LEU A 168 30.02 -17.32 -17.32
C LEU A 168 31.28 -16.83 -16.61
N ALA A 169 31.12 -15.97 -15.59
CA ALA A 169 32.24 -15.45 -14.81
C ALA A 169 32.95 -16.54 -14.00
N SER A 170 32.22 -17.58 -13.59
CA SER A 170 32.74 -18.72 -12.81
C SER A 170 33.46 -19.71 -13.71
N ASP A 171 32.83 -20.11 -14.82
CA ASP A 171 33.35 -21.09 -15.79
C ASP A 171 34.65 -20.61 -16.44
N HIS A 172 34.78 -19.30 -16.66
CA HIS A 172 35.98 -18.69 -17.25
C HIS A 172 36.86 -17.95 -16.24
N ALA A 173 36.71 -18.20 -14.94
CA ALA A 173 37.41 -17.45 -13.90
C ALA A 173 38.94 -17.41 -14.09
N SER A 174 39.56 -18.55 -14.38
CA SER A 174 41.01 -18.65 -14.57
C SER A 174 41.52 -17.81 -15.74
N THR A 175 40.79 -17.78 -16.86
CA THR A 175 41.09 -16.94 -18.02
C THR A 175 40.88 -15.47 -17.68
N LEU A 176 39.71 -15.10 -17.14
CA LEU A 176 39.36 -13.72 -16.85
C LEU A 176 40.29 -13.08 -15.81
N ILE A 177 40.78 -13.85 -14.83
CA ILE A 177 41.77 -13.38 -13.85
C ILE A 177 43.07 -12.95 -14.52
N ARG A 178 43.53 -13.67 -15.56
CA ARG A 178 44.72 -13.26 -16.35
C ARG A 178 44.54 -11.92 -17.05
N PHE A 179 43.29 -11.53 -17.31
CA PHE A 179 42.91 -10.23 -17.90
C PHE A 179 42.47 -9.21 -16.84
N GLY A 180 42.84 -9.40 -15.58
CA GLY A 180 42.68 -8.43 -14.50
C GLY A 180 41.32 -8.48 -13.80
N GLN A 181 40.52 -9.53 -14.00
CA GLN A 181 39.30 -9.73 -13.20
C GLN A 181 39.66 -10.18 -11.77
N PRO A 182 39.06 -9.58 -10.72
CA PRO A 182 39.22 -10.08 -9.36
C PRO A 182 38.75 -11.53 -9.19
N SER A 183 39.38 -12.29 -8.31
CA SER A 183 38.97 -13.69 -8.03
C SER A 183 37.59 -13.80 -7.37
N ASP A 184 37.13 -12.75 -6.70
CA ASP A 184 35.82 -12.67 -6.03
C ASP A 184 34.70 -12.14 -6.94
N TYR A 185 34.96 -11.95 -8.23
CA TYR A 185 34.06 -11.22 -9.12
C TYR A 185 32.70 -11.91 -9.35
N ALA A 186 32.70 -13.24 -9.45
CA ALA A 186 31.46 -14.03 -9.54
C ALA A 186 30.65 -13.95 -8.23
N ALA A 187 31.32 -13.98 -7.07
CA ALA A 187 30.68 -13.83 -5.76
C ALA A 187 30.02 -12.44 -5.61
N LYS A 188 30.64 -11.37 -6.15
CA LYS A 188 30.01 -10.04 -6.22
C LYS A 188 28.73 -10.04 -7.06
N GLY A 189 28.74 -10.71 -8.21
CA GLY A 189 27.55 -10.89 -9.05
C GLY A 189 26.42 -11.61 -8.32
N GLN A 190 26.75 -12.70 -7.62
CA GLN A 190 25.80 -13.44 -6.80
C GLN A 190 25.22 -12.58 -5.67
N ALA A 191 26.05 -11.81 -4.96
CA ALA A 191 25.58 -10.90 -3.92
C ALA A 191 24.64 -9.80 -4.46
N LEU A 192 24.89 -9.28 -5.67
CA LEU A 192 23.99 -8.32 -6.33
C LEU A 192 22.64 -8.96 -6.67
N ARG A 193 22.66 -10.17 -7.23
CA ARG A 193 21.45 -10.94 -7.54
C ARG A 193 20.61 -11.18 -6.29
N ASP A 194 21.23 -11.66 -5.21
CA ASP A 194 20.51 -11.99 -3.98
C ASP A 194 19.88 -10.76 -3.34
N ARG A 195 20.59 -9.62 -3.33
CA ARG A 195 20.04 -8.34 -2.86
C ARG A 195 18.87 -7.86 -3.73
N LEU A 196 19.00 -7.95 -5.05
CA LEU A 196 17.95 -7.53 -5.98
C LEU A 196 16.69 -8.39 -5.82
N ASP A 197 16.85 -9.71 -5.72
CA ASP A 197 15.74 -10.64 -5.49
C ASP A 197 15.07 -10.42 -4.12
N SER A 198 15.86 -10.21 -3.05
CA SER A 198 15.32 -9.90 -1.72
C SER A 198 14.48 -8.61 -1.74
N LEU A 199 15.00 -7.53 -2.33
CA LEU A 199 14.25 -6.27 -2.45
C LEU A 199 13.00 -6.42 -3.31
N ASN A 200 13.05 -7.25 -4.36
CA ASN A 200 11.87 -7.53 -5.18
C ASN A 200 10.77 -8.21 -4.37
N ARG A 201 11.12 -9.27 -3.61
CA ARG A 201 10.19 -9.98 -2.73
C ARG A 201 9.60 -9.06 -1.66
N GLU A 202 10.42 -8.21 -1.04
CA GLU A 202 9.96 -7.21 -0.07
C GLU A 202 9.02 -6.18 -0.68
N GLN A 203 9.31 -5.70 -1.87
CA GLN A 203 8.44 -4.76 -2.57
C GLN A 203 7.08 -5.40 -2.92
N GLU A 204 7.05 -6.66 -3.38
CA GLU A 204 5.81 -7.38 -3.64
C GLU A 204 4.99 -7.60 -2.37
N LYS A 205 5.64 -7.98 -1.25
CA LYS A 205 4.98 -8.04 0.07
C LYS A 205 4.39 -6.67 0.46
N ALA A 206 5.13 -5.58 0.24
CA ALA A 206 4.68 -4.22 0.54
C ALA A 206 3.50 -3.79 -0.36
N LYS A 207 3.52 -4.13 -1.66
CA LYS A 207 2.41 -3.89 -2.60
C LYS A 207 1.15 -4.63 -2.16
N LEU A 208 1.27 -5.89 -1.78
CA LEU A 208 0.14 -6.68 -1.28
C LEU A 208 -0.42 -6.10 0.02
N LYS A 209 0.46 -5.75 0.97
CA LYS A 209 0.07 -5.05 2.22
C LYS A 209 -0.69 -3.76 1.91
N ARG A 210 -0.19 -2.93 0.98
CA ARG A 210 -0.86 -1.70 0.52
C ARG A 210 -2.24 -1.97 -0.06
N LYS A 211 -2.38 -2.99 -0.92
CA LYS A 211 -3.67 -3.37 -1.51
C LYS A 211 -4.67 -3.74 -0.41
N ASN A 212 -4.26 -4.57 0.55
CA ASN A 212 -5.11 -4.99 1.65
C ASN A 212 -5.47 -3.83 2.58
N THR A 213 -4.50 -2.99 2.97
CA THR A 213 -4.75 -1.79 3.77
C THR A 213 -5.70 -0.83 3.06
N THR A 214 -5.55 -0.63 1.75
CA THR A 214 -6.46 0.24 0.98
C THR A 214 -7.88 -0.34 0.94
N ALA A 215 -8.03 -1.65 0.75
CA ALA A 215 -9.32 -2.31 0.78
C ALA A 215 -9.98 -2.19 2.17
N ASN A 216 -9.23 -2.46 3.24
CA ASN A 216 -9.72 -2.35 4.62
C ASN A 216 -10.11 -0.92 4.97
N ARG A 217 -9.30 0.08 4.57
CA ARG A 217 -9.62 1.49 4.78
C ARG A 217 -10.90 1.91 4.04
N ARG A 218 -11.07 1.44 2.80
CA ARG A 218 -12.30 1.67 2.03
C ARG A 218 -13.52 1.03 2.67
N GLN A 219 -13.41 -0.19 3.20
CA GLN A 219 -14.50 -0.81 3.92
C GLN A 219 -14.84 -0.03 5.20
N ALA A 220 -13.82 0.31 6.00
CA ALA A 220 -14.01 1.04 7.25
C ALA A 220 -14.69 2.41 7.04
N ILE A 221 -14.30 3.18 6.00
CA ILE A 221 -14.97 4.46 5.72
C ILE A 221 -16.41 4.27 5.21
N GLN A 222 -16.68 3.18 4.49
CA GLN A 222 -18.05 2.84 4.07
C GLN A 222 -18.93 2.51 5.29
N ASP A 223 -18.38 1.79 6.27
CA ASP A 223 -19.08 1.45 7.51
C ASP A 223 -19.38 2.72 8.33
N VAL A 224 -18.40 3.62 8.49
CA VAL A 224 -18.60 4.94 9.13
C VAL A 224 -19.69 5.73 8.41
N HIS A 225 -19.65 5.77 7.07
CA HIS A 225 -20.63 6.48 6.28
C HIS A 225 -22.05 5.88 6.37
N ALA A 226 -22.16 4.55 6.42
CA ALA A 226 -23.44 3.86 6.60
C ALA A 226 -24.06 4.19 7.96
N ASN A 227 -23.26 4.12 9.03
CA ASN A 227 -23.69 4.48 10.38
C ASN A 227 -24.10 5.96 10.46
N LEU A 228 -23.31 6.86 9.88
CA LEU A 228 -23.64 8.28 9.80
C LEU A 228 -24.97 8.53 9.07
N ARG A 229 -25.22 7.84 7.96
CA ARG A 229 -26.49 7.95 7.22
C ARG A 229 -27.68 7.46 8.03
N TYR A 230 -27.52 6.33 8.74
CA TYR A 230 -28.56 5.80 9.60
C TYR A 230 -28.88 6.76 10.75
N LEU A 231 -27.85 7.28 11.43
CA LEU A 231 -28.01 8.27 12.50
C LEU A 231 -28.70 9.55 11.99
N ASN A 232 -28.26 10.08 10.86
CA ASN A 232 -28.89 11.26 10.25
C ASN A 232 -30.36 10.99 9.93
N ARG A 233 -30.70 9.82 9.38
CA ARG A 233 -32.10 9.45 9.09
C ARG A 233 -32.93 9.33 10.37
N ALA A 234 -32.40 8.71 11.42
CA ALA A 234 -33.04 8.58 12.72
C ALA A 234 -33.34 9.96 13.32
N GLY A 235 -32.34 10.84 13.41
CA GLY A 235 -32.52 12.19 13.93
C GLY A 235 -33.49 13.03 13.09
N LEU A 236 -33.43 12.94 11.75
CA LEU A 236 -34.38 13.65 10.89
C LEU A 236 -35.83 13.19 11.08
N ALA A 237 -36.05 11.92 11.43
CA ALA A 237 -37.37 11.37 11.71
C ALA A 237 -37.88 11.78 13.11
N THR A 238 -37.05 11.59 14.14
CA THR A 238 -37.36 11.96 15.53
C THR A 238 -37.71 13.44 15.66
N TYR A 239 -36.90 14.32 15.08
CA TYR A 239 -37.08 15.78 15.20
C TYR A 239 -37.92 16.40 14.09
N ARG A 240 -38.82 15.64 13.44
CA ARG A 240 -39.62 16.16 12.31
C ARG A 240 -40.37 17.46 12.64
N LYS A 241 -40.83 17.62 13.89
CA LYS A 241 -41.57 18.79 14.38
C LYS A 241 -40.68 19.89 15.00
N GLN A 242 -39.38 19.66 15.13
CA GLN A 242 -38.44 20.57 15.79
C GLN A 242 -37.35 21.00 14.78
N PRO A 243 -37.53 22.12 14.05
CA PRO A 243 -36.67 22.47 12.92
C PRO A 243 -35.20 22.69 13.31
N ASN A 244 -34.95 23.26 14.50
CA ASN A 244 -33.60 23.53 15.01
C ASN A 244 -32.85 22.22 15.28
N GLU A 245 -33.45 21.29 16.04
CA GLU A 245 -32.87 19.97 16.30
C GLU A 245 -32.71 19.16 15.01
N ARG A 246 -33.70 19.23 14.11
CA ARG A 246 -33.64 18.56 12.80
C ARG A 246 -32.46 19.06 11.96
N ALA A 247 -32.10 20.33 12.06
CA ALA A 247 -30.96 20.89 11.32
C ALA A 247 -29.61 20.30 11.79
N LEU A 248 -29.53 19.85 13.05
CA LEU A 248 -28.35 19.18 13.61
C LEU A 248 -28.09 17.81 13.00
N PHE A 249 -29.06 17.17 12.33
CA PHE A 249 -28.90 15.86 11.68
C PHE A 249 -28.90 15.93 10.15
N ARG A 250 -28.94 17.14 9.57
CA ARG A 250 -28.73 17.31 8.13
C ARG A 250 -27.26 17.09 7.78
N SER A 251 -27.02 16.45 6.63
CA SER A 251 -25.66 16.26 6.14
C SER A 251 -25.04 17.60 5.77
N LEU A 252 -23.81 17.85 6.19
CA LEU A 252 -23.06 19.07 5.83
C LEU A 252 -22.92 19.24 4.30
N ALA A 253 -22.90 18.14 3.54
CA ALA A 253 -22.85 18.17 2.08
C ALA A 253 -24.11 18.77 1.42
N SER A 254 -25.24 18.83 2.13
CA SER A 254 -26.48 19.44 1.61
C SER A 254 -26.51 20.97 1.74
N ARG A 255 -25.57 21.59 2.47
CA ARG A 255 -25.52 23.05 2.68
C ARG A 255 -24.76 23.80 1.60
N THR A 256 -23.93 23.14 0.81
CA THR A 256 -23.05 23.76 -0.20
C THR A 256 -23.61 23.80 -1.62
N SER A 257 -24.92 23.58 -1.82
CA SER A 257 -25.51 23.81 -3.14
C SER A 257 -25.60 25.33 -3.40
N PRO A 258 -24.85 25.91 -4.37
CA PRO A 258 -24.72 27.37 -4.50
C PRO A 258 -25.94 28.11 -5.06
N ASN A 259 -27.09 27.45 -5.20
CA ASN A 259 -28.21 27.92 -6.03
C ASN A 259 -29.40 28.46 -5.22
N ALA A 260 -29.14 29.27 -4.19
CA ALA A 260 -30.18 29.95 -3.43
C ALA A 260 -29.78 31.39 -3.08
N VAL A 261 -29.46 32.19 -4.10
CA VAL A 261 -29.58 33.65 -4.05
C VAL A 261 -30.36 34.07 -5.29
N SER A 262 -31.70 34.07 -5.18
CA SER A 262 -32.53 34.89 -6.05
C SER A 262 -32.46 36.32 -5.52
N PRO A 263 -31.89 37.29 -6.25
CA PRO A 263 -32.08 38.69 -5.90
C PRO A 263 -33.55 39.03 -6.14
N ALA A 264 -34.21 39.55 -5.12
CA ALA A 264 -35.53 40.13 -5.23
C ALA A 264 -35.48 41.29 -6.23
N SER A 265 -36.13 41.12 -7.37
CA SER A 265 -36.49 42.21 -8.26
C SER A 265 -37.32 43.22 -7.48
N THR A 266 -36.75 44.38 -7.20
CA THR A 266 -37.53 45.56 -6.83
C THR A 266 -37.65 46.40 -8.08
N ASP A 267 -38.69 46.11 -8.86
CA ASP A 267 -39.25 47.07 -9.80
C ASP A 267 -39.85 48.21 -8.98
N ASN A 268 -39.44 49.45 -9.26
CA ASN A 268 -40.31 50.59 -9.07
C ASN A 268 -40.03 51.62 -10.17
N ASN A 269 -40.81 51.45 -11.22
CA ASN A 269 -41.05 52.41 -12.28
C ASN A 269 -42.13 53.38 -11.78
N SER A 270 -41.80 54.66 -11.64
CA SER A 270 -42.79 55.74 -11.59
C SER A 270 -42.40 56.81 -12.59
N GLN A 271 -43.14 56.80 -13.70
CA GLN A 271 -43.14 57.78 -14.77
C GLN A 271 -43.76 59.13 -14.32
N ALA A 272 -43.21 60.18 -14.94
CA ALA A 272 -43.89 61.33 -15.56
C ALA A 272 -44.72 62.30 -14.69
N ALA A 273 -44.42 63.60 -14.75
CA ALA A 273 -44.90 64.55 -15.78
C ALA A 273 -44.90 66.00 -15.25
N SER A 274 -44.47 66.94 -16.11
CA SER A 274 -44.84 68.38 -16.17
C SER A 274 -44.42 69.28 -14.99
N ALA A 275 -43.88 70.49 -15.15
CA ALA A 275 -43.88 71.47 -16.23
C ALA A 275 -42.56 72.27 -16.18
#